data_AF-A0A507ARG7-F1
#
_entry.id   AF-A0A507ARG7-F1
#
_cell.length_a   1.000
_cell.length_b   1.000
_cell.length_c   1.000
_cell.angle_alpha   90.00
_cell.angle_beta   90.00
_cell.angle_gamma   90.00
#
_symmetry.space_group_name_H-M   'P 1'
#
loop_
_entity.id
_entity.type
_entity.pdbx_description
1 polymer ?
#
loop_
_entity_poly.entity_id
_entity_poly.type
_entity_poly.pdbx_seq_one_letter_code
_entity_poly.pdbx_strand_id
1 'polypeptide(L)'
;MSLERYQARGICVSSDSTPSPPTNPDDGVQFKHKGFKDVTVIKSRSVFGADEEMGPTSEYLPPAPKKKERALRKFDRYSVIVRRIFTRHGDRDMLVGTELCIQAPSLCKYFRGLVGDTHESFDISSTPIVMPAPFYELFYWRKDLAAYAENETHQENHADVKLLYDFFRTDRLTIDNMATYDSMIVQGKINVETLWTLYPPNKRLFLNTGEASECWLCRDVQRDPKNPLVWWVTGVQLGVNVRELGLTRRKHPISFARKIDGSMDISELPLVPEDYFDRAEQVKEEIGKRG
;
A
#
# COMPACT_ATOMS: atom_id res chain seq x y z
N MET A 1 25.28 6.74 3.10
CA MET A 1 24.34 5.98 2.25
C MET A 1 24.70 4.52 2.37
N SER A 2 23.74 3.65 2.74
CA SER A 2 23.94 2.20 2.78
C SER A 2 23.65 1.64 1.38
N LEU A 3 24.54 0.82 0.83
CA LEU A 3 24.41 0.26 -0.51
C LEU A 3 23.96 -1.20 -0.41
N GLU A 4 22.70 -1.47 -0.75
CA GLU A 4 22.19 -2.84 -0.87
C GLU A 4 22.09 -3.19 -2.36
N ARG A 5 22.80 -4.25 -2.77
CA ARG A 5 22.71 -4.76 -4.15
C ARG A 5 21.33 -5.39 -4.35
N TYR A 6 20.60 -4.87 -5.33
CA TYR A 6 19.30 -5.42 -5.71
C TYR A 6 19.52 -6.77 -6.42
N GLN A 7 19.23 -7.86 -5.73
CA GLN A 7 19.00 -9.15 -6.39
C GLN A 7 17.55 -9.15 -6.85
N ALA A 8 17.34 -9.04 -8.16
CA ALA A 8 16.04 -9.33 -8.75
C ALA A 8 15.67 -10.76 -8.35
N ARG A 9 14.71 -10.92 -7.44
CA ARG A 9 14.13 -12.23 -7.11
C ARG A 9 13.21 -12.64 -8.26
N GLY A 10 13.82 -13.00 -9.39
CA GLY A 10 13.26 -13.98 -10.30
C GLY A 10 13.57 -15.34 -9.69
N ILE A 11 12.58 -15.98 -9.09
CA ILE A 11 12.71 -17.33 -8.55
C ILE A 11 12.97 -18.26 -9.74
N CYS A 12 14.24 -18.61 -9.98
CA CYS A 12 14.58 -19.81 -10.73
C CYS A 12 14.19 -21.02 -9.86
N VAL A 13 13.10 -21.69 -10.23
CA VAL A 13 12.72 -22.96 -9.64
C VAL A 13 13.67 -24.03 -10.19
N SER A 14 14.68 -24.41 -9.40
CA SER A 14 15.41 -25.66 -9.60
C SER A 14 14.50 -26.81 -9.21
N SER A 15 14.15 -27.66 -10.18
CA SER A 15 13.36 -28.87 -9.99
C SER A 15 14.18 -29.92 -9.24
N ASP A 16 14.02 -29.97 -7.91
CA ASP A 16 14.33 -31.16 -7.13
C ASP A 16 13.08 -31.68 -6.43
N SER A 17 12.81 -32.94 -6.73
CA SER A 17 11.65 -33.74 -6.35
C SER A 17 11.38 -33.75 -4.85
N THR A 18 10.17 -33.34 -4.45
CA THR A 18 9.57 -33.65 -3.15
C THR A 18 8.10 -34.08 -3.34
N PRO A 19 7.56 -34.90 -2.42
CA PRO A 19 6.43 -35.79 -2.69
C PRO A 19 5.09 -35.06 -2.73
N SER A 20 4.18 -35.61 -3.53
CA SER A 20 2.84 -35.11 -3.79
C SER A 20 2.04 -34.90 -2.48
N PRO A 21 1.35 -33.76 -2.31
CA PRO A 21 0.39 -33.58 -1.23
C PRO A 21 -0.89 -34.41 -1.50
N PRO A 22 -1.63 -34.78 -0.45
CA PRO A 22 -2.83 -35.60 -0.57
C PRO A 22 -3.91 -34.83 -1.34
N THR A 23 -4.45 -35.49 -2.36
CA THR A 23 -5.61 -35.07 -3.13
C THR A 23 -6.83 -35.05 -2.20
N ASN A 24 -7.26 -33.86 -1.77
CA ASN A 24 -8.58 -33.70 -1.17
C ASN A 24 -9.63 -33.63 -2.28
N PRO A 25 -10.72 -34.39 -2.20
CA PRO A 25 -11.83 -34.27 -3.15
C PRO A 25 -12.54 -32.93 -2.92
N ASP A 26 -12.63 -32.19 -4.01
CA ASP A 26 -13.22 -30.87 -4.14
C ASP A 26 -14.76 -30.98 -4.13
N ASP A 27 -15.36 -31.00 -2.94
CA ASP A 27 -16.79 -30.68 -2.79
C ASP A 27 -16.94 -29.16 -2.79
N GLY A 28 -16.98 -28.60 -4.00
CA GLY A 28 -17.13 -27.17 -4.28
C GLY A 28 -18.47 -26.61 -3.78
N VAL A 29 -18.57 -26.36 -2.48
CA VAL A 29 -19.60 -25.47 -1.93
C VAL A 29 -19.21 -24.05 -2.32
N GLN A 30 -19.78 -23.54 -3.42
CA GLN A 30 -19.73 -22.11 -3.73
C GLN A 30 -20.42 -21.33 -2.60
N PHE A 31 -19.63 -20.83 -1.65
CA PHE A 31 -20.13 -19.91 -0.64
C PHE A 31 -20.48 -18.59 -1.34
N LYS A 32 -21.76 -18.22 -1.32
CA LYS A 32 -22.18 -16.85 -1.68
C LYS A 32 -21.54 -15.89 -0.67
N HIS A 33 -20.52 -15.13 -1.11
CA HIS A 33 -19.89 -14.14 -0.27
C HIS A 33 -20.90 -13.03 0.10
N LYS A 34 -20.88 -12.60 1.37
CA LYS A 34 -21.82 -11.66 1.97
C LYS A 34 -21.19 -10.29 2.18
N GLY A 35 -20.86 -9.54 1.13
CA GLY A 35 -20.52 -8.10 1.22
C GLY A 35 -19.35 -7.75 2.15
N PHE A 36 -19.44 -6.59 2.84
CA PHE A 36 -18.37 -5.96 3.64
C PHE A 36 -18.54 -6.17 5.15
N LYS A 37 -17.42 -6.35 5.88
CA LYS A 37 -17.41 -6.39 7.34
C LYS A 37 -16.20 -5.69 7.97
N ASP A 38 -16.46 -4.79 8.91
CA ASP A 38 -15.47 -4.17 9.79
C ASP A 38 -15.31 -5.01 11.08
N VAL A 39 -14.09 -5.40 11.41
CA VAL A 39 -13.72 -6.18 12.59
C VAL A 39 -12.56 -5.52 13.36
N THR A 40 -12.63 -5.60 14.68
CA THR A 40 -11.55 -5.23 15.60
C THR A 40 -10.71 -6.47 15.92
N VAL A 41 -9.39 -6.34 15.82
CA VAL A 41 -8.41 -7.34 16.25
C VAL A 41 -7.62 -6.75 17.41
N ILE A 42 -7.73 -7.35 18.59
CA ILE A 42 -6.91 -6.99 19.75
C ILE A 42 -5.74 -7.96 19.84
N LYS A 43 -4.52 -7.41 19.73
CA LYS A 43 -3.29 -8.16 19.98
C LYS A 43 -2.82 -7.87 21.40
N SER A 44 -2.63 -8.92 22.19
CA SER A 44 -2.09 -8.81 23.55
C SER A 44 -0.87 -9.71 23.71
N ARG A 45 0.15 -9.22 24.40
CA ARG A 45 1.29 -10.04 24.82
C ARG A 45 1.02 -10.51 26.24
N SER A 46 0.79 -11.81 26.40
CA SER A 46 0.74 -12.46 27.70
C SER A 46 2.06 -13.19 27.96
N VAL A 47 2.28 -13.62 29.21
CA VAL A 47 3.45 -14.41 29.60
C VAL A 47 3.52 -15.75 28.86
N PHE A 48 2.40 -16.19 28.25
CA PHE A 48 2.25 -17.45 27.52
C PHE A 48 2.35 -17.29 25.99
N GLY A 49 2.54 -16.07 25.47
CA GLY A 49 2.66 -15.81 24.04
C GLY A 49 1.87 -14.59 23.56
N ALA A 50 1.68 -14.51 22.25
CA ALA A 50 0.80 -13.52 21.64
C ALA A 50 -0.62 -14.09 21.54
N ASP A 51 -1.57 -13.41 22.17
CA ASP A 51 -2.99 -13.72 22.08
C ASP A 51 -3.67 -12.72 21.13
N GLU A 52 -4.44 -13.21 20.16
CA GLU A 52 -5.25 -12.40 19.24
C GLU A 52 -6.75 -12.66 19.44
N GLU A 53 -7.53 -11.59 19.66
CA GLU A 53 -8.99 -11.64 19.76
C GLU A 53 -9.62 -10.84 18.61
N MET A 54 -10.52 -11.44 17.83
CA MET A 54 -11.20 -10.79 16.71
C MET A 54 -12.71 -10.75 16.94
N GLY A 55 -13.33 -9.57 16.81
CA GLY A 55 -14.77 -9.38 16.92
C GLY A 55 -15.27 -8.24 16.02
N PRO A 56 -16.57 -8.11 15.74
CA PRO A 56 -17.12 -6.97 14.99
C PRO A 56 -16.80 -5.64 15.68
N THR A 57 -16.41 -4.62 14.91
CA THR A 57 -16.07 -3.29 15.46
C THR A 57 -17.24 -2.67 16.23
N SER A 58 -18.48 -2.97 15.85
CA SER A 58 -19.69 -2.55 16.56
C SER A 58 -19.85 -3.12 17.98
N GLU A 59 -19.20 -4.24 18.29
CA GLU A 59 -19.26 -4.91 19.61
C GLU A 59 -18.19 -4.36 20.59
N TYR A 60 -17.33 -3.44 20.13
CA TYR A 60 -16.22 -2.87 20.91
C TYR A 60 -16.51 -1.48 21.52
N LEU A 61 -17.78 -1.07 21.57
CA LEU A 61 -18.30 -0.15 22.57
C LEU A 61 -18.69 -1.00 23.81
N PRO A 62 -18.53 -0.51 25.06
CA PRO A 62 -18.06 -1.27 26.25
C PRO A 62 -18.80 -2.60 26.59
N PRO A 63 -18.14 -3.52 27.34
CA PRO A 63 -17.65 -4.81 26.83
C PRO A 63 -18.62 -5.99 27.03
N ALA A 64 -18.55 -6.97 26.12
CA ALA A 64 -19.14 -8.30 26.31
C ALA A 64 -18.06 -9.40 26.35
N PRO A 65 -18.26 -10.49 27.11
CA PRO A 65 -17.23 -11.48 27.37
C PRO A 65 -17.04 -12.51 26.24
N LYS A 66 -15.80 -13.02 26.23
CA LYS A 66 -15.08 -13.92 25.31
C LYS A 66 -15.88 -15.06 24.65
N LYS A 67 -15.78 -15.16 23.32
CA LYS A 67 -15.94 -16.41 22.56
C LYS A 67 -14.71 -16.65 21.68
N LYS A 68 -13.88 -17.60 22.07
CA LYS A 68 -12.63 -17.97 21.39
C LYS A 68 -12.88 -18.92 20.20
N GLU A 69 -12.04 -18.77 19.18
CA GLU A 69 -11.80 -19.64 18.02
C GLU A 69 -12.92 -19.84 16.97
N ARG A 70 -14.18 -20.00 17.38
CA ARG A 70 -15.32 -20.04 16.42
C ARG A 70 -15.57 -18.71 15.70
N ALA A 71 -14.99 -17.62 16.20
CA ALA A 71 -15.15 -16.29 15.64
C ALA A 71 -14.43 -16.11 14.29
N LEU A 72 -13.25 -16.72 14.09
CA LEU A 72 -12.47 -16.52 12.87
C LEU A 72 -13.19 -17.08 11.63
N ARG A 73 -13.70 -18.33 11.70
CA ARG A 73 -14.50 -18.94 10.61
C ARG A 73 -15.80 -18.19 10.30
N LYS A 74 -16.29 -17.33 11.20
CA LYS A 74 -17.52 -16.56 10.96
C LYS A 74 -17.33 -15.54 9.84
N PHE A 75 -16.09 -15.14 9.57
CA PHE A 75 -15.80 -14.07 8.64
C PHE A 75 -15.34 -14.51 7.25
N ASP A 76 -15.03 -15.80 7.04
CA ASP A 76 -14.60 -16.35 5.73
C ASP A 76 -15.65 -16.18 4.61
N ARG A 77 -16.90 -15.89 5.00
CA ARG A 77 -18.00 -15.63 4.08
C ARG A 77 -18.04 -14.20 3.54
N TYR A 78 -17.22 -13.27 4.00
CA TYR A 78 -17.25 -11.89 3.52
C TYR A 78 -16.31 -11.72 2.32
N SER A 79 -16.64 -10.85 1.37
CA SER A 79 -15.76 -10.60 0.20
C SER A 79 -14.54 -9.79 0.60
N VAL A 80 -14.74 -8.85 1.54
CA VAL A 80 -13.74 -7.91 2.04
C VAL A 80 -13.89 -7.78 3.55
N ILE A 81 -12.76 -7.83 4.26
CA ILE A 81 -12.69 -7.60 5.71
C ILE A 81 -11.74 -6.46 5.99
N VAL A 82 -12.17 -5.50 6.80
CA VAL A 82 -11.29 -4.49 7.39
C VAL A 82 -10.97 -4.90 8.81
N ARG A 83 -9.69 -5.02 9.14
CA ARG A 83 -9.22 -5.38 10.49
C ARG A 83 -8.56 -4.16 11.13
N ARG A 84 -9.18 -3.61 12.17
CA ARG A 84 -8.57 -2.56 12.99
C ARG A 84 -7.76 -3.22 14.10
N ILE A 85 -6.45 -3.05 14.07
CA ILE A 85 -5.51 -3.70 15.00
C ILE A 85 -5.27 -2.78 16.18
N PHE A 86 -5.66 -3.23 17.37
CA PHE A 86 -5.39 -2.55 18.62
C PHE A 86 -4.35 -3.31 19.44
N THR A 87 -3.46 -2.56 20.08
CA THR A 87 -2.54 -3.09 21.08
C THR A 87 -2.91 -2.53 22.44
N ARG A 88 -3.01 -3.42 23.44
CA ARG A 88 -3.30 -3.02 24.82
C ARG A 88 -2.01 -2.59 25.53
N HIS A 89 -2.01 -1.38 26.07
CA HIS A 89 -0.95 -0.84 26.92
C HIS A 89 -1.56 -0.41 28.26
N GLY A 90 -1.45 -1.26 29.28
CA GLY A 90 -2.15 -1.08 30.55
C GLY A 90 -3.66 -1.16 30.37
N ASP A 91 -4.39 -0.16 30.88
CA ASP A 91 -5.86 -0.07 30.80
C ASP A 91 -6.37 0.64 29.53
N ARG A 92 -5.49 0.89 28.54
CA ARG A 92 -5.85 1.58 27.30
C ARG A 92 -5.57 0.70 26.09
N ASP A 93 -6.54 0.63 25.18
CA ASP A 93 -6.39 0.04 23.87
C ASP A 93 -6.00 1.14 22.87
N MET A 94 -4.88 0.96 22.17
CA MET A 94 -4.39 1.91 21.18
C MET A 94 -4.48 1.29 19.78
N LEU A 95 -5.09 2.00 18.82
CA LEU A 95 -5.09 1.59 17.42
C LEU A 95 -3.66 1.67 16.88
N VAL A 96 -3.12 0.52 16.46
CA VAL A 96 -1.76 0.41 15.91
C VAL A 96 -1.77 0.30 14.38
N GLY A 97 -2.87 -0.16 13.80
CA GLY A 97 -2.97 -0.23 12.35
C GLY A 97 -4.35 -0.65 11.87
N THR A 98 -4.52 -0.61 10.55
CA THR A 98 -5.70 -1.09 9.87
C THR A 98 -5.24 -1.96 8.72
N GLU A 99 -5.72 -3.19 8.63
CA GLU A 99 -5.51 -4.08 7.49
C GLU A 99 -6.79 -4.18 6.66
N LEU A 100 -6.63 -4.38 5.35
CA LEU A 100 -7.72 -4.77 4.47
C LEU A 100 -7.42 -6.15 3.89
N CYS A 101 -8.36 -7.06 4.02
CA CYS A 101 -8.24 -8.43 3.55
C CYS A 101 -9.29 -8.66 2.45
N ILE A 102 -8.83 -8.85 1.22
CA ILE A 102 -9.65 -9.17 0.06
C ILE A 102 -9.70 -10.70 -0.06
N GLN A 103 -10.90 -11.27 0.12
CA GLN A 103 -11.10 -12.72 0.17
C GLN A 103 -11.73 -13.28 -1.09
N ALA A 104 -12.64 -12.52 -1.72
CA ALA A 104 -13.33 -12.96 -2.93
C ALA A 104 -12.32 -13.21 -4.07
N PRO A 105 -12.19 -14.44 -4.61
CA PRO A 105 -11.17 -14.77 -5.61
C PRO A 105 -11.25 -13.91 -6.88
N SER A 106 -12.46 -13.58 -7.30
CA SER A 106 -12.73 -12.76 -8.47
C SER A 106 -12.28 -11.30 -8.25
N LEU A 107 -12.52 -10.76 -7.04
CA LEU A 107 -12.01 -9.45 -6.63
C LEU A 107 -10.48 -9.45 -6.51
N CYS A 108 -9.87 -10.50 -5.96
CA CYS A 108 -8.41 -10.66 -5.94
C CYS A 108 -7.82 -10.64 -7.36
N LYS A 109 -8.44 -11.37 -8.30
CA LYS A 109 -8.03 -11.39 -9.71
C LYS A 109 -8.12 -10.00 -10.35
N TYR A 110 -9.23 -9.30 -10.13
CA TYR A 110 -9.39 -7.92 -10.60
C TYR A 110 -8.32 -7.00 -10.01
N PHE A 111 -8.12 -7.05 -8.69
CA PHE A 111 -7.16 -6.20 -8.01
C PHE A 111 -5.72 -6.46 -8.47
N ARG A 112 -5.33 -7.73 -8.70
CA ARG A 112 -4.04 -8.08 -9.33
C ARG A 112 -3.89 -7.47 -10.73
N GLY A 113 -4.95 -7.49 -11.54
CA GLY A 113 -4.93 -6.89 -12.87
C GLY A 113 -4.77 -5.37 -12.83
N LEU A 114 -5.37 -4.72 -11.83
CA LEU A 114 -5.27 -3.27 -11.61
C LEU A 114 -3.87 -2.85 -11.16
N VAL A 115 -3.32 -3.57 -10.17
CA VAL A 115 -2.09 -3.20 -9.46
C VAL A 115 -0.82 -3.74 -10.14
N GLY A 116 -0.95 -4.85 -10.86
CA GLY A 116 0.17 -5.63 -11.40
C GLY A 116 1.04 -6.28 -10.31
N ASP A 117 2.15 -6.90 -10.71
CA ASP A 117 3.11 -7.57 -9.82
C ASP A 117 4.10 -6.60 -9.15
N THR A 118 3.62 -5.42 -8.76
CA THR A 118 4.50 -4.27 -8.61
C THR A 118 4.64 -3.74 -7.17
N HIS A 119 3.83 -4.24 -6.22
CA HIS A 119 3.94 -3.84 -4.82
C HIS A 119 4.91 -4.73 -4.04
N GLU A 120 5.81 -4.10 -3.29
CA GLU A 120 6.73 -4.79 -2.37
C GLU A 120 6.20 -4.83 -0.92
N SER A 121 5.19 -4.01 -0.60
CA SER A 121 4.67 -3.83 0.77
C SER A 121 3.81 -4.99 1.26
N PHE A 122 3.22 -5.77 0.35
CA PHE A 122 2.43 -6.96 0.66
C PHE A 122 2.40 -7.94 -0.53
N ASP A 123 2.06 -9.19 -0.25
CA ASP A 123 1.97 -10.23 -1.28
C ASP A 123 0.65 -10.13 -2.05
N ILE A 124 0.68 -9.48 -3.21
CA ILE A 124 -0.47 -9.35 -4.13
C ILE A 124 -0.90 -10.71 -4.72
N SER A 125 -0.01 -11.70 -4.75
CA SER A 125 -0.27 -13.03 -5.31
C SER A 125 -1.02 -13.96 -4.34
N SER A 126 -0.96 -13.65 -3.04
CA SER A 126 -1.66 -14.40 -1.98
C SER A 126 -3.18 -14.37 -2.15
N THR A 127 -3.86 -15.42 -1.65
CA THR A 127 -5.32 -15.47 -1.53
C THR A 127 -5.67 -15.97 -0.12
N PRO A 128 -6.25 -15.14 0.76
CA PRO A 128 -6.69 -13.76 0.52
C PRO A 128 -5.53 -12.77 0.38
N ILE A 129 -5.74 -11.66 -0.33
CA ILE A 129 -4.78 -10.54 -0.38
C ILE A 129 -4.92 -9.74 0.91
N VAL A 130 -3.83 -9.55 1.65
CA VAL A 130 -3.81 -8.80 2.92
C VAL A 130 -2.95 -7.55 2.77
N MET A 131 -3.57 -6.39 2.95
CA MET A 131 -2.96 -5.09 2.76
C MET A 131 -2.81 -4.37 4.12
N PRO A 132 -1.58 -4.14 4.61
CA PRO A 132 -1.31 -3.65 5.97
C PRO A 132 -1.58 -2.16 6.18
N ALA A 133 -1.70 -1.39 5.11
CA ALA A 133 -1.89 0.06 5.16
C ALA A 133 -2.86 0.49 4.04
N PRO A 134 -4.14 0.09 4.10
CA PRO A 134 -4.99 0.08 2.93
C PRO A 134 -5.29 1.45 2.36
N PHE A 135 -5.27 2.48 3.21
CA PHE A 135 -5.43 3.84 2.73
C PHE A 135 -4.31 4.26 1.77
N TYR A 136 -3.05 4.00 2.13
CA TYR A 136 -1.90 4.40 1.32
C TYR A 136 -1.94 3.72 -0.04
N GLU A 137 -2.24 2.43 -0.05
CA GLU A 137 -2.23 1.63 -1.27
C GLU A 137 -3.42 1.92 -2.17
N LEU A 138 -4.65 1.98 -1.61
CA LEU A 138 -5.86 2.25 -2.39
C LEU A 138 -5.93 3.68 -2.91
N PHE A 139 -5.23 4.62 -2.28
CA PHE A 139 -5.21 6.01 -2.72
C PHE A 139 -4.74 6.16 -4.16
N TYR A 140 -3.70 5.44 -4.58
CA TYR A 140 -3.17 5.54 -5.94
C TYR A 140 -4.16 5.04 -7.00
N TRP A 141 -4.98 4.06 -6.62
CA TRP A 141 -5.95 3.40 -7.50
C TRP A 141 -7.37 3.96 -7.36
N ARG A 142 -7.56 5.00 -6.54
CA ARG A 142 -8.89 5.53 -6.21
C ARG A 142 -9.71 5.98 -7.42
N LYS A 143 -9.05 6.53 -8.46
CA LYS A 143 -9.70 6.99 -9.68
C LYS A 143 -10.17 5.82 -10.53
N ASP A 144 -9.34 4.79 -10.65
CA ASP A 144 -9.69 3.56 -11.37
C ASP A 144 -10.79 2.79 -10.65
N LEU A 145 -10.72 2.70 -9.31
CA LEU A 145 -11.78 2.12 -8.48
C LEU A 145 -13.10 2.91 -8.59
N ALA A 146 -13.03 4.25 -8.62
CA ALA A 146 -14.21 5.10 -8.85
C ALA A 146 -14.83 4.85 -10.22
N ALA A 147 -14.01 4.91 -11.28
CA ALA A 147 -14.45 4.70 -12.65
C ALA A 147 -15.04 3.30 -12.85
N TYR A 148 -14.45 2.27 -12.22
CA TYR A 148 -15.01 0.92 -12.25
C TYR A 148 -16.33 0.83 -11.49
N ALA A 149 -16.44 1.46 -10.32
CA ALA A 149 -17.67 1.47 -9.53
C ALA A 149 -18.82 2.22 -10.21
N GLU A 150 -18.52 3.26 -11.01
CA GLU A 150 -19.51 4.05 -11.75
C GLU A 150 -19.98 3.34 -13.04
N ASN A 151 -19.15 2.50 -13.65
CA ASN A 151 -19.51 1.73 -14.83
C ASN A 151 -20.37 0.52 -14.43
N GLU A 152 -21.69 0.70 -14.43
CA GLU A 152 -22.71 -0.29 -14.02
C GLU A 152 -22.86 -1.50 -14.96
N THR A 153 -21.93 -1.68 -15.90
CA THR A 153 -21.97 -2.83 -16.82
C THR A 153 -21.77 -4.11 -16.01
N HIS A 154 -22.65 -5.11 -16.21
CA HIS A 154 -22.75 -6.37 -15.45
C HIS A 154 -21.44 -7.19 -15.37
N GLN A 155 -20.49 -6.69 -14.59
CA GLN A 155 -19.25 -7.38 -14.27
C GLN A 155 -19.47 -8.12 -12.95
N GLU A 156 -19.05 -9.38 -12.92
CA GLU A 156 -19.27 -10.32 -11.81
C GLU A 156 -18.81 -9.78 -10.44
N ASN A 157 -17.96 -8.75 -10.43
CA ASN A 157 -17.34 -8.18 -9.23
C ASN A 157 -17.75 -6.74 -8.93
N HIS A 158 -18.71 -6.16 -9.65
CA HIS A 158 -19.09 -4.76 -9.50
C HIS A 158 -19.47 -4.41 -8.05
N ALA A 159 -20.32 -5.23 -7.42
CA ALA A 159 -20.71 -5.05 -6.04
C ALA A 159 -19.50 -5.08 -5.08
N ASP A 160 -18.56 -6.00 -5.29
CA ASP A 160 -17.39 -6.16 -4.43
C ASP A 160 -16.37 -5.00 -4.61
N VAL A 161 -16.14 -4.55 -5.84
CA VAL A 161 -15.28 -3.38 -6.11
C VAL A 161 -15.92 -2.11 -5.56
N LYS A 162 -17.24 -1.97 -5.69
CA LYS A 162 -17.98 -0.86 -5.09
C LYS A 162 -17.79 -0.84 -3.57
N LEU A 163 -17.77 -1.99 -2.90
CA LEU A 163 -17.49 -2.05 -1.45
C LEU A 163 -16.08 -1.55 -1.10
N LEU A 164 -15.06 -1.87 -1.91
CA LEU A 164 -13.70 -1.32 -1.72
C LEU A 164 -13.67 0.19 -1.88
N TYR A 165 -14.36 0.70 -2.91
CA TYR A 165 -14.43 2.13 -3.18
C TYR A 165 -15.21 2.89 -2.08
N ASP A 166 -16.36 2.35 -1.65
CA ASP A 166 -17.16 2.89 -0.56
C ASP A 166 -16.37 2.92 0.75
N PHE A 167 -15.60 1.86 1.04
CA PHE A 167 -14.70 1.83 2.21
C PHE A 167 -13.69 2.97 2.16
N PHE A 168 -13.00 3.15 1.03
CA PHE A 168 -12.02 4.22 0.84
C PHE A 168 -12.64 5.62 1.05
N ARG A 169 -13.88 5.83 0.55
CA ARG A 169 -14.62 7.11 0.68
C ARG A 169 -15.17 7.38 2.07
N THR A 170 -15.48 6.35 2.85
CA THR A 170 -16.19 6.49 4.13
C THR A 170 -15.28 6.45 5.34
N ASP A 171 -14.06 5.96 5.19
CA ASP A 171 -13.10 5.92 6.29
C ASP A 171 -12.68 7.34 6.68
N ARG A 172 -13.07 7.79 7.88
CA ARG A 172 -12.84 9.18 8.32
C ARG A 172 -11.36 9.56 8.39
N LEU A 173 -10.46 8.58 8.49
CA LEU A 173 -9.02 8.81 8.45
C LEU A 173 -8.54 9.33 7.07
N THR A 174 -9.36 9.17 6.03
CA THR A 174 -9.02 9.48 4.64
C THR A 174 -9.59 10.82 4.19
N ILE A 175 -10.84 11.12 4.55
CA ILE A 175 -11.66 12.19 3.95
C ILE A 175 -11.09 13.59 4.19
N ASP A 176 -10.68 13.90 5.41
CA ASP A 176 -10.32 15.27 5.81
C ASP A 176 -9.11 15.82 5.04
N ASN A 177 -8.26 14.92 4.52
CA ASN A 177 -7.07 15.29 3.78
C ASN A 177 -7.29 15.36 2.26
N MET A 178 -8.36 14.78 1.71
CA MET A 178 -8.50 14.62 0.26
C MET A 178 -8.84 15.91 -0.48
N ALA A 179 -9.83 16.68 -0.02
CA ALA A 179 -10.19 17.94 -0.67
C ALA A 179 -9.05 18.96 -0.61
N THR A 180 -8.37 19.02 0.55
CA THR A 180 -7.16 19.83 0.74
C THR A 180 -6.04 19.36 -0.19
N TYR A 181 -5.80 18.06 -0.28
CA TYR A 181 -4.82 17.47 -1.20
C TYR A 181 -5.12 17.85 -2.65
N ASP A 182 -6.34 17.62 -3.15
CA ASP A 182 -6.68 17.88 -4.56
C ASP A 182 -6.51 19.38 -4.89
N SER A 183 -6.89 20.27 -3.97
CA SER A 183 -6.66 21.71 -4.11
C SER A 183 -5.17 22.08 -4.16
N MET A 184 -4.34 21.48 -3.30
CA MET A 184 -2.89 21.71 -3.29
C MET A 184 -2.22 21.20 -4.57
N ILE A 185 -2.60 20.02 -5.06
CA ILE A 185 -2.05 19.47 -6.31
C ILE A 185 -2.35 20.36 -7.50
N VAL A 186 -3.56 20.91 -7.59
CA VAL A 186 -3.93 21.86 -8.67
C VAL A 186 -3.05 23.12 -8.62
N GLN A 187 -2.61 23.53 -7.43
CA GLN A 187 -1.69 24.65 -7.23
C GLN A 187 -0.22 24.28 -7.44
N GLY A 188 0.10 23.02 -7.76
CA GLY A 188 1.48 22.53 -7.86
C GLY A 188 2.20 22.44 -6.52
N LYS A 189 1.45 22.28 -5.42
CA LYS A 189 1.97 22.23 -4.04
C LYS A 189 1.69 20.90 -3.36
N ILE A 190 2.48 20.59 -2.35
CA ILE A 190 2.28 19.44 -1.48
C ILE A 190 2.64 19.80 -0.03
N ASN A 191 2.00 19.16 0.94
CA ASN A 191 2.35 19.31 2.34
C ASN A 191 3.05 18.05 2.88
N VAL A 192 3.65 18.19 4.06
CA VAL A 192 4.36 17.10 4.73
C VAL A 192 3.47 15.90 5.06
N GLU A 193 2.19 16.09 5.35
CA GLU A 193 1.28 15.00 5.75
C GLU A 193 0.81 14.18 4.53
N THR A 194 0.72 14.80 3.37
CA THR A 194 0.26 14.18 2.13
C THR A 194 1.38 13.88 1.16
N LEU A 195 2.66 14.17 1.48
CA LEU A 195 3.78 13.94 0.56
C LEU A 195 3.79 12.56 -0.08
N TRP A 196 3.50 11.51 0.70
CA TRP A 196 3.50 10.13 0.24
C TRP A 196 2.63 9.93 -1.02
N THR A 197 1.53 10.67 -1.15
CA THR A 197 0.59 10.59 -2.28
C THR A 197 1.20 10.91 -3.65
N LEU A 198 2.34 11.62 -3.68
CA LEU A 198 3.08 11.95 -4.90
C LEU A 198 3.98 10.82 -5.40
N TYR A 199 4.18 9.77 -4.61
CA TYR A 199 5.15 8.72 -4.91
C TYR A 199 4.45 7.36 -5.09
N PRO A 200 3.60 7.19 -6.13
CA PRO A 200 3.01 5.89 -6.40
C PRO A 200 4.10 4.85 -6.66
N PRO A 201 3.93 3.61 -6.18
CA PRO A 201 4.85 2.54 -6.51
C PRO A 201 5.04 2.41 -8.02
N ASN A 202 6.28 2.20 -8.44
CA ASN A 202 6.69 1.95 -9.82
C ASN A 202 6.46 3.11 -10.79
N LYS A 203 6.28 4.32 -10.26
CA LYS A 203 6.36 5.54 -11.06
C LYS A 203 7.79 6.04 -11.12
N ARG A 204 8.14 6.68 -12.24
CA ARG A 204 9.45 7.27 -12.44
C ARG A 204 9.56 8.57 -11.65
N LEU A 205 10.72 8.76 -11.04
CA LEU A 205 11.09 9.97 -10.31
C LEU A 205 12.41 10.47 -10.87
N PHE A 206 12.61 11.78 -10.82
CA PHE A 206 13.82 12.44 -11.28
C PHE A 206 14.47 13.22 -10.16
N LEU A 207 15.78 13.05 -10.00
CA LEU A 207 16.54 13.81 -9.02
C LEU A 207 16.76 15.25 -9.52
N ASN A 208 16.28 16.24 -8.77
CA ASN A 208 16.33 17.66 -9.08
C ASN A 208 17.32 18.42 -8.18
N THR A 209 18.56 17.96 -8.11
CA THR A 209 19.63 18.63 -7.34
C THR A 209 20.47 19.58 -8.20
N GLY A 210 20.18 19.70 -9.50
CA GLY A 210 20.99 20.44 -10.46
C GLY A 210 22.29 19.72 -10.88
N GLU A 211 22.57 18.55 -10.30
CA GLU A 211 23.67 17.67 -10.69
C GLU A 211 23.28 16.79 -11.89
N ALA A 212 24.07 15.74 -12.16
CA ALA A 212 23.77 14.78 -13.22
C ALA A 212 22.35 14.21 -13.05
N SER A 213 21.59 14.20 -14.16
CA SER A 213 20.21 13.71 -14.12
C SER A 213 20.16 12.22 -13.81
N GLU A 214 19.43 11.87 -12.75
CA GLU A 214 19.17 10.50 -12.33
C GLU A 214 17.69 10.17 -12.48
N CYS A 215 17.40 8.96 -12.98
CA CYS A 215 16.05 8.41 -13.02
C CYS A 215 15.93 7.28 -12.01
N TRP A 216 14.86 7.32 -11.24
CA TRP A 216 14.52 6.38 -10.19
C TRP A 216 13.17 5.76 -10.49
N LEU A 217 12.99 4.49 -10.12
CA LEU A 217 11.69 3.83 -10.05
C LEU A 217 11.26 3.76 -8.59
N CYS A 218 10.18 4.46 -8.24
CA CYS A 218 9.65 4.47 -6.88
C CYS A 218 9.30 3.05 -6.42
N ARG A 219 9.61 2.69 -5.17
CA ARG A 219 9.18 1.41 -4.57
C ARG A 219 8.36 1.62 -3.32
N ASP A 220 8.77 2.56 -2.47
CA ASP A 220 8.10 2.80 -1.19
C ASP A 220 8.41 4.21 -0.68
N VAL A 221 7.53 4.74 0.17
CA VAL A 221 7.67 6.04 0.82
C VAL A 221 7.26 5.92 2.28
N GLN A 222 8.20 6.24 3.18
CA GLN A 222 8.00 6.06 4.63
C GLN A 222 8.35 7.32 5.39
N ARG A 223 7.53 7.67 6.37
CA ARG A 223 7.82 8.78 7.26
C ARG A 223 8.94 8.38 8.23
N ASP A 224 9.90 9.27 8.46
CA ASP A 224 10.96 9.00 9.43
C ASP A 224 10.35 8.91 10.84
N PRO A 225 10.56 7.80 11.57
CA PRO A 225 9.97 7.59 12.88
C PRO A 225 10.53 8.54 13.95
N LYS A 226 11.70 9.13 13.73
CA LYS A 226 12.37 10.08 14.63
C LYS A 226 12.12 11.53 14.25
N ASN A 227 11.82 11.81 12.98
CA ASN A 227 11.57 13.16 12.50
C ASN A 227 10.32 13.22 11.60
N PRO A 228 9.17 13.68 12.10
CA PRO A 228 7.93 13.71 11.33
C PRO A 228 7.98 14.69 10.13
N LEU A 229 8.99 15.55 10.05
CA LEU A 229 9.19 16.46 8.91
C LEU A 229 10.01 15.84 7.77
N VAL A 230 10.44 14.58 7.92
CA VAL A 230 11.25 13.89 6.93
C VAL A 230 10.52 12.64 6.43
N TRP A 231 10.55 12.46 5.12
CA TRP A 231 10.12 11.25 4.46
C TRP A 231 11.29 10.61 3.72
N TRP A 232 11.32 9.28 3.72
CA TRP A 232 12.28 8.49 2.98
C TRP A 232 11.60 7.89 1.76
N VAL A 233 12.00 8.35 0.57
CA VAL A 233 11.58 7.73 -0.68
C VAL A 233 12.60 6.65 -1.02
N THR A 234 12.14 5.40 -1.08
CA THR A 234 12.93 4.26 -1.49
C THR A 234 12.64 3.97 -2.95
N GLY A 235 13.68 3.87 -3.77
CA GLY A 235 13.53 3.55 -5.17
C GLY A 235 14.69 2.72 -5.70
N VAL A 236 14.55 2.31 -6.94
CA VAL A 236 15.61 1.65 -7.70
C VAL A 236 16.13 2.64 -8.73
N GLN A 237 17.43 2.93 -8.65
CA GLN A 237 18.13 3.80 -9.59
C GLN A 237 18.94 2.95 -10.58
N LEU A 238 18.94 3.31 -11.85
CA LEU A 238 19.93 2.79 -12.79
C LEU A 238 21.28 3.44 -12.51
N GLY A 239 22.20 2.67 -11.94
CA GLY A 239 23.57 3.10 -11.76
C GLY A 239 24.30 3.11 -13.10
N VAL A 240 24.80 4.29 -13.48
CA VAL A 240 25.51 4.51 -14.77
C VAL A 240 27.04 4.63 -14.55
N ASN A 241 27.51 4.57 -13.31
CA ASN A 241 28.92 4.71 -13.01
C ASN A 241 29.64 3.35 -13.15
N VAL A 242 30.91 3.38 -13.60
CA VAL A 242 31.78 2.21 -13.82
C VAL A 242 31.86 1.26 -12.60
N ARG A 243 31.57 1.76 -11.40
CA ARG A 243 31.57 0.99 -10.15
C ARG A 243 30.23 0.33 -9.80
N GLU A 244 29.12 0.81 -10.35
CA GLU A 244 27.75 0.41 -9.98
C GLU A 244 26.89 0.27 -11.24
N LEU A 245 27.31 -0.58 -12.18
CA LEU A 245 26.48 -0.95 -13.32
C LEU A 245 25.28 -1.78 -12.83
N GLY A 246 24.08 -1.35 -13.20
CA GLY A 246 22.84 -2.07 -12.95
C GLY A 246 21.88 -1.33 -12.01
N LEU A 247 20.83 -2.03 -11.63
CA LEU A 247 19.79 -1.50 -10.74
C LEU A 247 20.27 -1.51 -9.30
N THR A 248 20.35 -0.34 -8.67
CA THR A 248 20.73 -0.20 -7.26
C THR A 248 19.54 0.34 -6.46
N ARG A 249 19.25 -0.28 -5.32
CA ARG A 249 18.22 0.21 -4.41
C ARG A 249 18.82 1.33 -3.56
N ARG A 250 18.15 2.47 -3.51
CA ARG A 250 18.60 3.64 -2.75
C ARG A 250 17.43 4.29 -2.01
N LYS A 251 17.77 5.09 -0.99
CA LYS A 251 16.83 5.90 -0.22
C LYS A 251 17.21 7.37 -0.34
N HIS A 252 16.24 8.22 -0.60
CA HIS A 252 16.44 9.67 -0.66
C HIS A 252 15.53 10.37 0.37
N PRO A 253 16.06 11.26 1.21
CA PRO A 253 15.25 12.00 2.18
C PRO A 253 14.59 13.21 1.52
N ILE A 254 13.31 13.42 1.81
CA ILE A 254 12.59 14.66 1.52
C ILE A 254 12.32 15.35 2.86
N SER A 255 12.87 16.55 3.06
CA SER A 255 12.79 17.26 4.34
C SER A 255 11.99 18.57 4.23
N PHE A 256 11.01 18.72 5.11
CA PHE A 256 10.20 19.93 5.28
C PHE A 256 10.72 20.83 6.40
N ALA A 257 11.85 20.51 7.03
CA ALA A 257 12.35 21.20 8.24
C ALA A 257 12.59 22.72 8.06
N ARG A 258 12.71 23.21 6.82
CA ARG A 258 12.90 24.64 6.50
C ARG A 258 11.63 25.34 5.99
N LYS A 259 10.49 24.65 5.94
CA LYS A 259 9.22 25.18 5.43
C LYS A 259 8.32 25.52 6.61
N ILE A 260 7.97 26.79 6.77
CA ILE A 260 7.24 27.31 7.94
C ILE A 260 5.83 26.74 8.04
N ASP A 261 5.16 26.56 6.90
CA ASP A 261 3.79 26.05 6.76
C ASP A 261 3.74 24.54 6.51
N GLY A 262 4.90 23.87 6.48
CA GLY A 262 4.99 22.45 6.12
C GLY A 262 4.58 22.16 4.68
N SER A 263 4.60 23.15 3.78
CA SER A 263 4.29 22.99 2.35
C SER A 263 5.50 23.31 1.45
N MET A 264 5.49 22.75 0.24
CA MET A 264 6.53 22.94 -0.77
C MET A 264 5.91 22.86 -2.16
N ASP A 265 6.46 23.62 -3.11
CA ASP A 265 6.13 23.45 -4.53
C ASP A 265 6.69 22.09 -5.01
N ILE A 266 5.90 21.34 -5.77
CA ILE A 266 6.26 19.98 -6.20
C ILE A 266 7.54 20.01 -7.06
N SER A 267 7.72 21.05 -7.87
CA SER A 267 8.90 21.27 -8.70
C SER A 267 10.18 21.54 -7.90
N GLU A 268 10.07 21.98 -6.64
CA GLU A 268 11.20 22.21 -5.73
C GLU A 268 11.63 20.93 -4.98
N LEU A 269 10.88 19.83 -5.11
CA LEU A 269 11.25 18.58 -4.45
C LEU A 269 12.60 18.09 -4.99
N PRO A 270 13.50 17.58 -4.15
CA PRO A 270 14.77 17.05 -4.62
C PRO A 270 14.59 15.77 -5.44
N LEU A 271 13.47 15.05 -5.26
CA LEU A 271 13.10 13.89 -6.07
C LEU A 271 11.67 14.13 -6.57
N VAL A 272 11.52 14.52 -7.83
CA VAL A 272 10.25 14.97 -8.42
C VAL A 272 9.62 13.82 -9.21
N PRO A 273 8.32 13.53 -9.04
CA PRO A 273 7.64 12.58 -9.92
C PRO A 273 7.63 13.06 -11.37
N GLU A 274 7.72 12.13 -12.32
CA GLU A 274 7.77 12.41 -13.75
C GLU A 274 6.73 13.42 -14.24
N ASP A 275 5.49 13.27 -13.78
CA ASP A 275 4.35 14.11 -14.22
C ASP A 275 4.49 15.59 -13.84
N TYR A 276 5.42 15.92 -12.91
CA TYR A 276 5.66 17.28 -12.41
C TYR A 276 7.07 17.79 -12.72
N PHE A 277 7.83 17.07 -13.54
CA PHE A 277 9.20 17.43 -13.85
C PHE A 277 9.33 17.95 -15.28
N ASP A 278 9.45 19.28 -15.43
CA ASP A 278 9.46 19.96 -16.75
C ASP A 278 10.50 19.42 -17.73
N ARG A 279 11.61 18.88 -17.22
CA ARG A 279 12.72 18.34 -18.02
C ARG A 279 12.67 16.81 -18.17
N ALA A 280 11.55 16.16 -17.86
CA ALA A 280 11.44 14.70 -17.88
C ALA A 280 11.85 14.09 -19.23
N GLU A 281 11.35 14.62 -20.35
CA GLU A 281 11.70 14.11 -21.68
C GLU A 281 13.19 14.29 -22.01
N GLN A 282 13.75 15.46 -21.69
CA GLN A 282 15.19 15.72 -21.90
C GLN A 282 16.05 14.73 -21.11
N VAL A 283 15.70 14.48 -19.85
CA VAL A 283 16.44 13.54 -19.01
C VAL A 283 16.28 12.11 -19.51
N LYS A 284 15.10 11.70 -19.98
CA LYS A 284 14.92 10.37 -20.60
C LYS A 284 15.80 10.20 -21.83
N GLU A 285 15.88 11.21 -22.70
CA GLU A 285 16.77 11.18 -23.87
C GLU A 285 18.24 11.09 -23.47
N GLU A 286 18.67 11.88 -22.47
CA GLU A 286 20.05 11.82 -21.98
C GLU A 286 20.39 10.46 -21.37
N ILE A 287 19.48 9.87 -20.60
CA ILE A 287 19.68 8.55 -20.01
C ILE A 287 19.70 7.48 -21.11
N GLY A 288 18.78 7.53 -22.08
CA GLY A 288 18.75 6.58 -23.19
C GLY A 288 19.98 6.69 -24.10
N LYS A 289 20.61 7.86 -24.21
CA LYS A 289 21.90 8.04 -24.90
C LYS A 289 23.07 7.39 -24.14
N ARG A 290 22.95 7.18 -22.82
CA ARG A 290 23.98 6.57 -21.98
C ARG A 290 23.90 5.03 -21.98
N GLY A 291 22.78 4.43 -22.40
CA GLY A 291 22.56 2.99 -22.49
C GLY A 291 21.22 2.59 -21.90
#